data_AF-A0A370HDG3-F1
#
_entry.id   AF-A0A370HDG3-F1
#
_cell.length_a   1.000
_cell.length_b   1.000
_cell.length_c   1.000
_cell.angle_alpha   90.00
_cell.angle_beta   90.00
_cell.angle_gamma   90.00
#
_symmetry.space_group_name_H-M   'P 1'
#
loop_
_entity.id
_entity.type
_entity.pdbx_description
1 polymer ?
#
loop_
_entity_poly.entity_id
_entity_poly.type
_entity_poly.pdbx_seq_one_letter_code
_entity_poly.pdbx_strand_id
1 'polypeptide(L)'
;MRIFSNHCRRFEYRVTAASPCAVTLAPSDIGVTRSFFDCLLLTVAVQPGDLALTGDAVGIVKRIAARTGSAYIVIDGFTQWAEALDRRGPAADFDVLTGLADALDVLADLTERLEERGERVHLMPFGWNKIQHAEVTDGRWARYVTDVRHDTHRIPSRTPAWSLTPRVRMPCARTHQL
;
A
#
# COMPACT_ATOMS: atom_id res chain seq x y z
N MET A 1 -5.16 4.18 -10.12
CA MET A 1 -4.23 3.85 -9.03
C MET A 1 -3.40 2.65 -9.40
N ARG A 2 -2.07 2.75 -9.28
CA ARG A 2 -1.16 1.62 -9.49
C ARG A 2 -0.28 1.42 -8.26
N ILE A 3 -0.16 0.18 -7.80
CA ILE A 3 0.58 -0.20 -6.60
C ILE A 3 1.68 -1.17 -6.99
N PHE A 4 2.92 -0.84 -6.65
CA PHE A 4 4.07 -1.72 -6.73
C PHE A 4 4.39 -2.19 -5.32
N SER A 5 4.32 -3.49 -5.09
CA SER A 5 4.56 -4.08 -3.77
C SER A 5 5.88 -4.83 -3.80
N ASN A 6 6.78 -4.56 -2.86
CA ASN A 6 8.00 -5.34 -2.64
C ASN A 6 8.01 -5.87 -1.20
N HIS A 7 8.17 -7.17 -1.02
CA HIS A 7 8.43 -7.73 0.31
C HIS A 7 9.92 -7.60 0.60
N CYS A 8 10.26 -6.88 1.65
CA CYS A 8 11.63 -6.56 2.01
C CYS A 8 11.97 -7.18 3.36
N ARG A 9 13.14 -7.82 3.44
CA ARG A 9 13.75 -8.20 4.72
C ARG A 9 14.13 -6.95 5.51
N ARG A 10 14.67 -5.94 4.83
CA ARG A 10 15.03 -4.64 5.37
C ARG A 10 14.75 -3.56 4.34
N PHE A 11 14.12 -2.48 4.76
CA PHE A 11 13.97 -1.26 3.97
C PHE A 11 14.44 -0.07 4.79
N GLU A 12 15.23 0.79 4.16
CA GLU A 12 15.71 2.02 4.78
C GLU A 12 15.55 3.19 3.84
N TYR A 13 15.24 4.35 4.41
CA TYR A 13 15.27 5.58 3.66
C TYR A 13 15.72 6.76 4.52
N ARG A 14 16.24 7.78 3.82
CA ARG A 14 16.60 9.07 4.40
C ARG A 14 16.11 10.19 3.50
N VAL A 15 15.39 11.14 4.09
CA VAL A 15 14.96 12.38 3.42
C VAL A 15 16.15 13.33 3.30
N THR A 16 16.28 14.00 2.15
CA THR A 16 17.44 14.85 1.85
C THR A 16 17.06 16.29 1.55
N ALA A 17 16.21 16.52 0.54
CA ALA A 17 15.83 17.85 0.09
C ALA A 17 14.35 17.89 -0.29
N ALA A 18 13.72 19.04 -0.07
CA ALA A 18 12.34 19.29 -0.48
C ALA A 18 12.26 19.54 -2.00
N SER A 19 11.27 18.95 -2.66
CA SER A 19 10.84 19.35 -4.01
C SER A 19 9.68 20.36 -3.90
N PRO A 20 9.25 21.01 -5.01
CA PRO A 20 8.22 22.06 -4.94
C PRO A 20 6.87 21.65 -4.34
N CYS A 21 6.53 20.35 -4.37
CA CYS A 21 5.31 19.78 -3.79
C CYS A 21 5.57 19.05 -2.46
N ALA A 22 6.71 19.31 -1.81
CA ALA A 22 7.05 18.68 -0.54
C ALA A 22 6.04 19.07 0.55
N VAL A 23 5.45 18.07 1.20
CA VAL A 23 4.62 18.31 2.39
C VAL A 23 5.53 18.66 3.56
N THR A 24 5.09 19.57 4.42
CA THR A 24 5.86 20.02 5.59
C THR A 24 6.32 18.83 6.43
N LEU A 25 7.60 18.81 6.78
CA LEU A 25 8.24 17.79 7.60
C LEU A 25 8.96 18.46 8.76
N ALA A 26 8.99 17.82 9.94
CA ALA A 26 9.74 18.35 11.07
C ALA A 26 11.25 18.40 10.73
N PRO A 27 11.97 19.48 11.07
CA PRO A 27 13.40 19.59 10.77
C PRO A 27 14.23 18.43 11.33
N SER A 28 13.80 17.85 12.46
CA SER A 28 14.43 16.69 13.09
C SER A 28 14.33 15.39 12.28
N ASP A 29 13.46 15.31 11.28
CA ASP A 29 13.28 14.13 10.43
C ASP A 29 14.11 14.17 9.14
N ILE A 30 14.68 15.34 8.81
CA ILE A 30 15.51 15.52 7.61
C ILE A 30 16.91 14.98 7.89
N GLY A 31 17.45 14.17 6.98
CA GLY A 31 18.77 13.57 7.13
C GLY A 31 18.82 12.37 8.09
N VAL A 32 17.70 12.01 8.73
CA VAL A 32 17.59 10.84 9.61
C VAL A 32 17.25 9.60 8.80
N THR A 33 18.00 8.52 9.04
CA THR A 33 17.70 7.20 8.46
C THR A 33 16.58 6.53 9.24
N ARG A 34 15.52 6.15 8.54
CA ARG A 34 14.43 5.33 9.07
C ARG A 34 14.55 3.93 8.51
N SER A 35 14.43 2.92 9.37
CA SER A 35 14.64 1.52 9.04
C SER A 35 13.42 0.69 9.42
N PHE A 36 13.05 -0.23 8.54
CA PHE A 36 11.94 -1.16 8.69
C PHE A 36 12.44 -2.56 8.39
N PHE A 37 11.98 -3.54 9.16
CA PHE A 37 12.36 -4.95 9.04
C PHE A 37 11.12 -5.79 8.76
N ASP A 38 11.28 -6.80 7.91
CA ASP A 38 10.20 -7.67 7.43
C ASP A 38 8.95 -6.88 7.03
N CYS A 39 9.12 -5.99 6.04
CA CYS A 39 8.11 -5.02 5.67
C CYS A 39 7.66 -5.19 4.21
N LEU A 40 6.44 -4.74 3.94
CA LEU A 40 5.90 -4.60 2.60
C LEU A 40 6.07 -3.15 2.16
N LEU A 41 7.01 -2.88 1.25
CA LEU A 41 7.17 -1.57 0.62
C LEU A 41 6.17 -1.43 -0.52
N LEU A 42 5.27 -0.46 -0.42
CA LEU A 42 4.27 -0.11 -1.41
C LEU A 42 4.65 1.20 -2.07
N THR A 43 5.05 1.17 -3.34
CA THR A 43 5.15 2.38 -4.16
C THR A 43 3.81 2.62 -4.83
N VAL A 44 3.14 3.73 -4.49
CA VAL A 44 1.77 4.02 -4.93
C VAL A 44 1.79 5.19 -5.89
N ALA A 45 1.45 4.91 -7.15
CA ALA A 45 1.28 5.91 -8.18
C ALA A 45 -0.18 6.37 -8.20
N VAL A 46 -0.40 7.63 -7.81
CA VAL A 46 -1.74 8.23 -7.72
C VAL A 46 -2.06 9.06 -8.96
N GLN A 47 -3.29 8.91 -9.44
CA GLN A 47 -3.89 9.69 -10.51
C GLN A 47 -5.18 10.38 -10.01
N PRO A 48 -5.62 11.47 -10.66
CA PRO A 48 -6.91 12.08 -10.36
C PRO A 48 -8.06 11.06 -10.38
N GLY A 49 -8.98 11.19 -9.43
CA GLY A 49 -10.14 10.30 -9.26
C GLY A 49 -9.84 8.96 -8.59
N ASP A 50 -8.60 8.71 -8.15
CA ASP A 50 -8.23 7.44 -7.51
C ASP A 50 -8.80 7.24 -6.10
N LEU A 51 -9.34 8.29 -5.47
CA LEU A 51 -9.93 8.21 -4.13
C LEU A 51 -11.05 7.17 -4.04
N ALA A 52 -11.82 7.00 -5.12
CA ALA A 52 -12.89 6.00 -5.18
C ALA A 52 -12.35 4.55 -5.14
N LEU A 53 -11.08 4.33 -5.46
CA LEU A 53 -10.44 3.01 -5.54
C LEU A 53 -9.78 2.58 -4.23
N THR A 54 -9.68 3.47 -3.23
CA THR A 54 -8.92 3.20 -2.00
C THR A 54 -9.46 1.99 -1.24
N GLY A 55 -10.78 1.77 -1.24
CA GLY A 55 -11.38 0.57 -0.62
C GLY A 55 -10.88 -0.75 -1.23
N ASP A 56 -10.83 -0.81 -2.56
CA ASP A 56 -10.33 -1.99 -3.28
C ASP A 56 -8.82 -2.17 -3.09
N ALA A 57 -8.08 -1.05 -3.11
CA ALA A 57 -6.65 -1.02 -2.85
C ALA A 57 -6.31 -1.61 -1.46
N VAL A 58 -7.03 -1.22 -0.42
CA VAL A 58 -6.89 -1.78 0.94
C VAL A 58 -7.09 -3.29 0.91
N GLY A 59 -8.13 -3.78 0.23
CA GLY A 59 -8.40 -5.21 0.11
C GLY A 59 -7.27 -5.98 -0.61
N ILE A 60 -6.68 -5.39 -1.65
CA ILE A 60 -5.53 -5.96 -2.36
C ILE A 60 -4.30 -5.99 -1.45
N VAL A 61 -3.94 -4.85 -0.85
CA VAL A 61 -2.77 -4.72 0.03
C VAL A 61 -2.84 -5.71 1.19
N LYS A 62 -4.00 -5.82 1.87
CA LYS A 62 -4.18 -6.79 2.96
C LYS A 62 -3.97 -8.23 2.52
N ARG A 63 -4.42 -8.60 1.32
CA ARG A 63 -4.17 -9.95 0.79
C ARG A 63 -2.70 -10.21 0.52
N ILE A 64 -1.95 -9.19 0.08
CA ILE A 64 -0.51 -9.31 -0.12
C ILE A 64 0.18 -9.42 1.24
N ALA A 65 -0.10 -8.52 2.18
CA ALA A 65 0.47 -8.53 3.53
C ALA A 65 0.22 -9.86 4.26
N ALA A 66 -1.01 -10.40 4.20
CA ALA A 66 -1.34 -11.69 4.80
C ALA A 66 -0.60 -12.88 4.15
N ARG A 67 -0.25 -12.77 2.86
CA ARG A 67 0.51 -13.81 2.14
C ARG A 67 2.01 -13.73 2.40
N THR A 68 2.55 -12.53 2.53
CA THR A 68 3.97 -12.29 2.78
C THR A 68 4.32 -12.40 4.26
N GLY A 69 3.33 -12.26 5.15
CA GLY A 69 3.54 -12.27 6.60
C GLY A 69 4.25 -11.02 7.12
N SER A 70 4.28 -9.93 6.34
CA SER A 70 5.04 -8.73 6.65
C SER A 70 4.55 -8.07 7.95
N ALA A 71 5.49 -7.71 8.82
CA ALA A 71 5.24 -7.07 10.12
C ALA A 71 4.92 -5.57 10.02
N TYR A 72 5.27 -4.93 8.90
CA TYR A 72 5.08 -3.50 8.65
C TYR A 72 4.71 -3.25 7.18
N ILE A 73 3.94 -2.21 6.93
CA ILE A 73 3.64 -1.70 5.58
C ILE A 73 4.26 -0.30 5.47
N VAL A 74 5.10 -0.08 4.47
CA VAL A 74 5.72 1.22 4.20
C VAL A 74 5.19 1.73 2.88
N ILE A 75 4.57 2.92 2.87
CA ILE A 75 3.94 3.50 1.69
C ILE A 75 4.79 4.66 1.17
N ASP A 76 5.26 4.55 -0.07
CA ASP A 76 5.90 5.62 -0.83
C ASP A 76 4.97 6.10 -1.95
N GLY A 77 4.29 7.22 -1.70
CA GLY A 77 3.37 7.82 -2.64
C GLY A 77 4.06 8.77 -3.62
N PHE A 78 3.68 8.71 -4.89
CA PHE A 78 4.10 9.68 -5.90
C PHE A 78 2.99 9.93 -6.92
N THR A 79 3.06 11.08 -7.59
CA THR A 79 2.13 11.43 -8.65
C THR A 79 2.79 11.27 -10.02
N GLN A 80 2.11 10.60 -10.94
CA GLN A 80 2.66 10.38 -12.30
C GLN A 80 2.75 11.67 -13.12
N TRP A 81 1.96 12.68 -12.78
CA TRP A 81 1.95 13.97 -13.48
C TRP A 81 3.12 14.87 -13.06
N ALA A 82 3.72 14.67 -11.87
CA ALA A 82 4.95 15.36 -11.49
C ALA A 82 6.13 14.98 -12.41
N GLU A 83 6.24 13.70 -12.80
CA GLU A 83 7.25 13.28 -13.79
C GLU A 83 7.02 13.88 -15.19
N ALA A 84 5.78 14.24 -15.51
CA ALA A 84 5.42 14.85 -16.79
C ALA A 84 5.73 16.36 -16.81
N LEU A 85 5.53 17.07 -15.70
CA LEU A 85 5.91 18.48 -15.55
C LEU A 85 7.42 18.68 -15.74
N ASP A 86 8.24 17.80 -15.16
CA ASP A 86 9.70 17.85 -15.29
C ASP A 86 10.20 17.64 -16.73
N ARG A 87 9.39 16.98 -17.59
CA ARG A 87 9.79 16.60 -18.96
C ARG A 87 9.18 17.45 -20.07
N ARG A 88 8.02 18.08 -19.89
CA ARG A 88 7.27 18.72 -20.99
C ARG A 88 7.05 20.23 -20.84
N GLY A 89 7.48 20.86 -19.75
CA GLY A 89 7.09 22.25 -19.48
C GLY A 89 5.57 22.36 -19.22
N PRO A 90 5.05 23.57 -18.94
CA PRO A 90 3.67 23.76 -18.50
C PRO A 90 2.73 23.65 -19.70
N ALA A 91 2.43 22.42 -20.11
CA ALA A 91 1.45 22.13 -21.14
C ALA A 91 0.25 21.40 -20.50
N ALA A 92 -0.92 22.05 -20.58
CA ALA A 92 -2.26 21.68 -20.14
C ALA A 92 -2.70 22.24 -18.76
N ASP A 93 -3.98 22.64 -18.72
CA ASP A 93 -4.82 23.15 -17.61
C ASP A 93 -4.93 22.18 -16.41
N PHE A 94 -3.81 21.61 -15.97
CA PHE A 94 -3.78 20.78 -14.78
C PHE A 94 -3.54 21.68 -13.57
N ASP A 95 -4.56 21.82 -12.72
CA ASP A 95 -4.38 22.44 -11.42
C ASP A 95 -3.54 21.51 -10.53
N VAL A 96 -2.24 21.80 -10.51
CA VAL A 96 -1.22 21.13 -9.71
C VAL A 96 -1.61 21.04 -8.23
N LEU A 97 -2.28 22.05 -7.68
CA LEU A 97 -2.67 22.06 -6.28
C LEU A 97 -3.83 21.11 -6.02
N THR A 98 -4.84 21.10 -6.90
CA THR A 98 -5.94 20.14 -6.83
C THR A 98 -5.41 18.71 -7.00
N GLY A 99 -4.54 18.46 -7.97
CA GLY A 99 -3.93 17.14 -8.16
C GLY A 99 -3.07 16.68 -6.99
N LEU A 100 -2.40 17.62 -6.29
CA LEU A 100 -1.63 17.33 -5.08
C LEU A 100 -2.56 16.99 -3.91
N ALA A 101 -3.61 17.78 -3.69
CA ALA A 101 -4.61 17.54 -2.65
C ALA A 101 -5.25 16.16 -2.83
N ASP A 102 -5.72 15.84 -4.05
CA ASP A 102 -6.27 14.52 -4.39
C ASP A 102 -5.30 13.38 -4.05
N ALA A 103 -4.01 13.57 -4.36
CA ALA A 103 -3.00 12.55 -4.09
C ALA A 103 -2.76 12.34 -2.59
N LEU A 104 -2.75 13.43 -1.81
CA LEU A 104 -2.60 13.36 -0.36
C LEU A 104 -3.83 12.72 0.29
N ASP A 105 -5.04 13.06 -0.16
CA ASP A 105 -6.29 12.46 0.34
C ASP A 105 -6.34 10.96 0.07
N VAL A 106 -5.92 10.52 -1.12
CA VAL A 106 -5.81 9.09 -1.45
C VAL A 106 -4.82 8.36 -0.53
N LEU A 107 -3.64 8.95 -0.29
CA LEU A 107 -2.61 8.33 0.54
C LEU A 107 -3.00 8.30 2.02
N ALA A 108 -3.66 9.36 2.49
CA ALA A 108 -4.22 9.45 3.84
C ALA A 108 -5.31 8.39 4.05
N ASP A 109 -6.34 8.37 3.19
CA ASP A 109 -7.44 7.40 3.28
C ASP A 109 -6.94 5.94 3.16
N LEU A 110 -5.92 5.68 2.31
CA LEU A 110 -5.31 4.35 2.21
C LEU A 110 -4.61 3.96 3.51
N THR A 111 -3.85 4.88 4.10
CA THR A 111 -3.11 4.66 5.35
C THR A 111 -4.07 4.43 6.51
N GLU A 112 -5.02 5.33 6.71
CA GLU A 112 -6.02 5.26 7.78
C GLU A 112 -6.80 3.94 7.72
N ARG A 113 -7.30 3.56 6.54
CA ARG A 113 -8.07 2.32 6.39
C ARG A 113 -7.25 1.06 6.64
N LEU A 114 -5.94 1.07 6.35
CA LEU A 114 -5.07 -0.05 6.67
C LEU A 114 -4.82 -0.14 8.18
N GLU A 115 -4.57 1.00 8.84
CA GLU A 115 -4.38 1.10 10.28
C GLU A 115 -5.64 0.69 11.07
N GLU A 116 -6.83 1.16 10.66
CA GLU A 116 -8.13 0.72 11.21
C GLU A 116 -8.33 -0.79 11.16
N ARG A 117 -7.67 -1.45 10.21
CA ARG A 117 -7.74 -2.90 9.98
C ARG A 117 -6.63 -3.67 10.69
N GLY A 118 -5.86 -3.01 11.56
CA GLY A 118 -4.84 -3.57 12.43
C GLY A 118 -3.44 -3.63 11.82
N GLU A 119 -3.23 -3.08 10.63
CA GLU A 119 -1.91 -3.06 10.00
C GLU A 119 -1.02 -1.99 10.62
N ARG A 120 0.29 -2.25 10.70
CA ARG A 120 1.28 -1.24 11.12
C ARG A 120 1.77 -0.52 9.86
N VAL A 121 1.37 0.73 9.68
CA VAL A 121 1.63 1.47 8.44
C VAL A 121 2.61 2.62 8.72
N HIS A 122 3.46 2.92 7.74
CA HIS A 122 4.30 4.11 7.72
C HIS A 122 4.18 4.78 6.36
N LEU A 123 3.59 5.97 6.31
CA LEU A 123 3.55 6.79 5.11
C LEU A 123 4.83 7.63 5.03
N MET A 124 5.58 7.46 3.94
CA MET A 124 6.80 8.23 3.68
C MET A 124 6.45 9.69 3.32
N PRO A 125 7.29 10.68 3.69
CA PRO A 125 7.04 12.07 3.38
C PRO A 125 6.86 12.31 1.87
N PHE A 126 5.73 12.90 1.49
CA PHE A 126 5.40 13.16 0.09
C PHE A 126 6.19 14.35 -0.46
N GLY A 127 6.63 14.26 -1.72
CA GLY A 127 7.31 15.35 -2.42
C GLY A 127 8.74 15.64 -1.95
N TRP A 128 9.35 14.75 -1.17
CA TRP A 128 10.74 14.86 -0.74
C TRP A 128 11.67 13.95 -1.55
N ASN A 129 12.87 14.45 -1.84
CA ASN A 129 13.96 13.64 -2.36
C ASN A 129 14.47 12.69 -1.28
N LYS A 130 14.61 11.41 -1.63
CA LYS A 130 14.96 10.33 -0.71
C LYS A 130 16.13 9.52 -1.25
N ILE A 131 17.03 9.12 -0.36
CA ILE A 131 17.95 8.01 -0.61
C ILE A 131 17.30 6.80 0.04
N GLN A 132 17.18 5.69 -0.71
CA GLN A 132 16.53 4.47 -0.23
C GLN A 132 17.36 3.23 -0.55
N HIS A 133 17.26 2.23 0.32
CA HIS A 133 17.87 0.92 0.16
C HIS A 133 16.86 -0.15 0.55
N ALA A 134 16.67 -1.16 -0.30
CA ALA A 134 15.72 -2.24 -0.09
C ALA A 134 16.39 -3.59 -0.30
N GLU A 135 16.44 -4.40 0.75
CA GLU A 135 16.79 -5.82 0.68
C GLU A 135 15.51 -6.62 0.39
N VAL A 136 15.18 -6.76 -0.89
CA VAL A 136 13.98 -7.49 -1.33
C VAL A 136 14.16 -8.98 -1.08
N THR A 137 13.15 -9.62 -0.50
CA THR A 137 13.12 -11.07 -0.28
C THR A 137 12.90 -11.80 -1.60
N ASP A 138 13.70 -12.81 -1.92
CA ASP A 138 13.52 -13.62 -3.13
C ASP A 138 12.25 -14.49 -3.05
N GLY A 139 11.50 -14.57 -4.14
CA GLY A 139 10.32 -15.44 -4.24
C GLY A 139 9.24 -14.94 -5.19
N ARG A 140 8.21 -15.76 -5.45
CA ARG A 140 7.08 -15.43 -6.35
C ARG A 140 6.32 -14.15 -5.92
N TRP A 141 6.40 -13.78 -4.65
CA TRP A 141 5.75 -12.59 -4.08
C TRP A 141 6.74 -11.46 -3.74
N ALA A 142 7.99 -11.57 -4.17
CA ALA A 142 9.03 -10.56 -3.97
C ALA A 142 8.63 -9.20 -4.53
N ARG A 143 7.96 -9.20 -5.70
CA ARG A 143 7.48 -8.02 -6.40
C ARG A 143 6.14 -8.28 -7.06
N TYR A 144 5.16 -7.44 -6.77
CA TYR A 144 3.82 -7.52 -7.39
C TYR A 144 3.41 -6.14 -7.90
N VAL A 145 2.88 -6.07 -9.12
CA VAL A 145 2.33 -4.84 -9.68
C VAL A 145 0.84 -5.01 -9.84
N THR A 146 0.08 -4.10 -9.25
CA THR A 146 -1.37 -4.10 -9.30
C THR A 146 -1.85 -2.81 -9.94
N ASP A 147 -2.60 -2.93 -11.03
CA ASP A 147 -3.44 -1.86 -11.51
C ASP A 147 -4.83 -2.04 -10.90
N VAL A 148 -5.15 -1.22 -9.89
CA VAL A 148 -6.35 -1.42 -9.06
C VAL A 148 -7.62 -1.39 -9.91
N ARG A 149 -7.67 -0.53 -10.94
CA ARG A 149 -8.83 -0.43 -11.84
C ARG A 149 -9.07 -1.70 -12.65
N HIS A 150 -8.01 -2.47 -12.95
CA HIS A 150 -8.12 -3.69 -13.76
C HIS A 150 -8.27 -4.95 -12.90
N ASP A 151 -7.73 -4.96 -11.68
CA ASP A 151 -7.77 -6.13 -10.80
C ASP A 151 -9.12 -6.28 -10.04
N THR A 152 -9.95 -5.23 -10.04
CA THR A 152 -11.33 -5.28 -9.51
C THR A 152 -12.26 -6.20 -10.33
N HIS A 153 -11.95 -6.46 -11.60
CA HIS A 153 -12.73 -7.38 -12.44
C HIS A 153 -12.38 -8.87 -12.25
N ARG A 154 -11.36 -9.19 -11.44
CA ARG A 154 -11.01 -10.57 -11.04
C ARG A 154 -11.44 -10.91 -9.61
N ILE A 155 -12.52 -10.29 -9.14
CA ILE A 155 -13.16 -10.69 -7.89
C ILE A 155 -14.12 -11.85 -8.22
N PRO A 156 -13.79 -13.13 -7.94
CA PRO A 156 -14.86 -14.09 -7.71
C PRO A 156 -15.58 -13.57 -6.47
N SER A 157 -16.86 -13.22 -6.64
CA SER A 157 -17.77 -12.92 -5.55
C SER A 157 -17.63 -14.03 -4.50
N ARG A 158 -17.00 -13.73 -3.36
CA ARG A 158 -17.16 -14.55 -2.16
C ARG A 158 -18.57 -14.31 -1.68
N THR A 159 -19.50 -15.13 -2.16
CA THR A 159 -20.78 -15.34 -1.51
C THR A 159 -20.51 -15.60 -0.03
N PRO A 160 -21.16 -14.88 0.90
CA PRO A 160 -20.87 -15.03 2.31
C PRO A 160 -21.55 -16.31 2.79
N ALA A 161 -20.79 -17.42 2.85
CA ALA A 161 -21.24 -18.65 3.49
C ALA A 161 -21.22 -18.47 5.02
N TRP A 162 -22.24 -17.80 5.55
CA TRP A 162 -22.61 -17.93 6.94
C TRP A 162 -23.34 -19.26 7.07
N SER A 163 -22.65 -20.31 7.50
CA SER A 163 -23.32 -21.47 8.09
C SER A 163 -23.26 -21.32 9.61
N LEU A 164 -24.31 -20.71 10.17
CA LEU A 164 -24.68 -20.87 11.57
C LEU A 164 -25.19 -22.30 11.76
N THR A 165 -24.32 -23.22 12.15
CA THR A 165 -24.72 -24.49 12.77
C THR A 165 -23.95 -24.69 14.08
N PRO A 166 -24.63 -24.96 15.21
CA PRO A 166 -23.98 -25.09 16.51
C PRO A 166 -23.14 -26.36 16.59
N ARG A 167 -21.98 -26.29 17.26
CA ARG A 167 -21.20 -27.46 17.68
C ARG A 167 -22.07 -28.36 18.56
N VAL A 168 -22.48 -29.52 18.06
CA VAL A 168 -23.05 -30.59 18.87
C VAL A 168 -21.94 -31.59 19.22
N ARG A 169 -21.86 -31.89 20.52
CA ARG A 169 -20.98 -32.88 21.18
C ARG A 169 -20.94 -34.23 20.45
N MET A 170 -19.75 -34.83 20.37
CA MET A 170 -19.58 -36.28 20.19
C MET A 170 -20.19 -37.07 21.35
N PRO A 171 -20.58 -38.34 21.08
CA PRO A 171 -20.07 -39.43 21.90
C PRO A 171 -19.43 -40.57 21.08
N CYS A 172 -18.53 -41.27 21.77
CA CYS A 172 -17.70 -42.37 21.30
C CYS A 172 -18.45 -43.67 20.97
N ALA A 173 -17.84 -44.43 20.03
CA ALA A 173 -17.72 -45.90 19.92
C ALA A 173 -18.98 -46.81 19.98
N ARG A 174 -19.12 -47.70 18.98
CA ARG A 174 -19.01 -49.16 19.15
C ARG A 174 -19.08 -49.92 17.81
N THR A 175 -18.22 -50.92 17.75
CA THR A 175 -18.19 -52.15 16.93
C THR A 175 -19.56 -52.82 16.74
N HIS A 176 -19.82 -53.39 15.55
CA HIS A 176 -19.91 -54.84 15.32
C HIS A 176 -20.23 -55.20 13.85
N GLN A 177 -19.72 -56.37 13.47
CA GLN A 177 -19.88 -57.11 12.21
C GLN A 177 -21.34 -57.48 11.91
N LEU A 178 -21.68 -57.59 10.61
CA LEU A 178 -21.87 -58.86 9.89
C LEU A 178 -21.93 -58.59 8.38
#